data_AF-A0A924GFT5-F1
#
_entry.id   AF-A0A924GFT5-F1
#
_cell.length_a   1.000
_cell.length_b   1.000
_cell.length_c   1.000
_cell.angle_alpha   90.00
_cell.angle_beta   90.00
_cell.angle_gamma   90.00
#
_symmetry.space_group_name_H-M   'P 1'
#
loop_
_entity.id
_entity.type
_entity.pdbx_description
1 polymer ?
#
loop_
_entity_poly.entity_id
_entity_poly.type
_entity_poly.pdbx_seq_one_letter_code
_entity_poly.pdbx_strand_id
1 'polypeptide(L)'
;MSDPRYAPRDCTVDHALFGKADDLAWKTSEALMAIYPKIADTETRARALLLAAKLQHHYVLRIRQRLRVTETTMKSFAADAGIGYDRLVKVLRGAAILRLEDLAMADVLIGEVSEFAVRDARHAAMITARADLDATQRARDVDLAERTAIRERLAKAASEGAKDMGKL
;
A
#
# COMPACT_ATOMS: atom_id res chain seq x y z
N MET A 1 -9.71 -27.90 12.84
CA MET A 1 -8.67 -27.07 12.20
C MET A 1 -7.34 -27.60 12.72
N SER A 2 -6.47 -28.11 11.84
CA SER A 2 -5.20 -28.70 12.24
C SER A 2 -4.31 -27.65 12.90
N ASP A 3 -3.57 -28.06 13.94
CA ASP A 3 -2.58 -27.19 14.55
C ASP A 3 -1.57 -26.73 13.48
N PRO A 4 -1.28 -25.41 13.40
CA PRO A 4 -0.33 -24.91 12.45
C PRO A 4 1.04 -25.56 12.71
N ARG A 5 1.77 -25.91 11.64
CA ARG A 5 3.06 -26.60 11.77
C ARG A 5 4.05 -25.84 12.68
N TYR A 6 3.94 -24.52 12.71
CA TYR A 6 4.65 -23.63 13.64
C TYR A 6 3.84 -22.35 13.84
N ALA A 7 4.06 -21.65 14.96
CA ALA A 7 3.51 -20.34 15.21
C ALA A 7 4.57 -19.25 14.95
N PRO A 8 4.36 -18.32 14.01
CA PRO A 8 5.29 -17.23 13.70
C PRO A 8 5.76 -16.42 14.93
N ARG A 9 4.88 -16.19 15.91
CA ARG A 9 5.23 -15.48 17.15
C ARG A 9 6.31 -16.18 17.98
N ASP A 10 6.46 -17.49 17.84
CA ASP A 10 7.46 -18.24 18.58
C ASP A 10 8.90 -17.92 18.13
N CYS A 11 9.04 -17.27 16.96
CA CYS A 11 10.31 -16.73 16.47
C CYS A 11 10.74 -15.44 17.17
N THR A 12 9.92 -14.92 18.09
CA THR A 12 10.16 -13.67 18.80
C THR A 12 10.48 -13.93 20.26
N VAL A 13 11.23 -13.03 20.89
CA VAL A 13 11.53 -13.13 22.32
C VAL A 13 10.27 -12.88 23.16
N ASP A 14 9.49 -11.85 22.80
CA ASP A 14 8.18 -11.56 23.41
C ASP A 14 7.04 -11.75 22.40
N HIS A 15 6.27 -12.82 22.61
CA HIS A 15 5.15 -13.19 21.76
C HIS A 15 4.02 -12.14 21.76
N ALA A 16 3.88 -11.34 22.82
CA ALA A 16 2.78 -10.37 22.96
C ALA A 16 2.93 -9.15 22.04
N LEU A 17 4.15 -8.87 21.61
CA LEU A 17 4.52 -7.76 20.73
C LEU A 17 4.38 -8.09 19.23
N PHE A 18 4.26 -9.37 18.87
CA PHE A 18 4.12 -9.79 17.48
C PHE A 18 2.90 -9.10 16.81
N GLY A 19 3.16 -8.43 15.69
CA GLY A 19 2.15 -7.74 14.92
C GLY A 19 1.61 -6.48 15.61
N LYS A 20 2.33 -5.92 16.59
CA LYS A 20 1.93 -4.69 17.29
C LYS A 20 3.06 -3.67 17.43
N ALA A 21 4.28 -4.13 17.72
CA ALA A 21 5.46 -3.28 17.84
C ALA A 21 6.22 -3.25 16.52
N ASP A 22 6.74 -2.09 16.11
CA ASP A 22 7.52 -1.93 14.88
C ASP A 22 8.91 -2.56 14.99
N ASP A 23 9.52 -2.46 16.18
CA ASP A 23 10.79 -3.13 16.50
C ASP A 23 10.54 -4.31 17.45
N LEU A 24 11.17 -5.44 17.14
CA LEU A 24 10.94 -6.69 17.82
C LEU A 24 12.22 -7.50 17.92
N ALA A 25 12.51 -7.98 19.13
CA ALA A 25 13.60 -8.91 19.34
C ALA A 25 13.24 -10.30 18.78
N TRP A 26 14.12 -10.80 17.90
CA TRP A 26 13.96 -12.10 17.23
C TRP A 26 14.86 -13.16 17.87
N LYS A 27 14.36 -14.39 17.96
CA LYS A 27 15.18 -15.54 18.35
C LYS A 27 16.16 -15.91 17.24
N THR A 28 17.21 -16.63 17.60
CA THR A 28 18.19 -17.14 16.65
C THR A 28 17.69 -18.41 15.94
N SER A 29 18.41 -18.81 14.88
CA SER A 29 18.18 -20.09 14.20
C SER A 29 18.28 -21.26 15.16
N GLU A 30 19.29 -21.28 16.01
CA GLU A 30 19.58 -22.38 16.94
C GLU A 30 18.42 -22.55 17.94
N ALA A 31 17.88 -21.43 18.45
CA ALA A 31 16.71 -21.44 19.31
C ALA A 31 15.48 -22.00 18.58
N LEU A 32 15.28 -21.70 17.30
CA LEU A 32 14.18 -22.28 16.51
C LEU A 32 14.36 -23.77 16.24
N MET A 33 15.59 -24.23 16.00
CA MET A 33 15.88 -25.66 15.84
C MET A 33 15.52 -26.44 17.11
N ALA A 34 15.73 -25.84 18.30
CA ALA A 34 15.32 -26.44 19.58
C ALA A 34 13.79 -26.49 19.77
N ILE A 35 13.06 -25.45 19.34
CA ILE A 35 11.60 -25.39 19.46
C ILE A 35 10.91 -26.31 18.45
N TYR A 36 11.44 -26.38 17.23
CA TYR A 36 10.82 -27.08 16.08
C TYR A 36 11.79 -28.07 15.42
N PRO A 37 12.30 -29.09 16.13
CA PRO A 37 13.39 -29.95 15.64
C PRO A 37 13.05 -30.73 14.35
N LYS A 38 11.76 -30.97 14.08
CA LYS A 38 11.30 -31.69 12.88
C LYS A 38 11.13 -30.79 11.64
N ILE A 39 11.00 -29.48 11.82
CA ILE A 39 10.66 -28.52 10.75
C ILE A 39 11.81 -27.55 10.50
N ALA A 40 12.51 -27.17 11.56
CA ALA A 40 13.78 -26.47 11.58
C ALA A 40 14.93 -27.48 11.79
N ASP A 41 14.92 -28.59 11.05
CA ASP A 41 15.94 -29.65 11.13
C ASP A 41 17.31 -29.24 10.56
N THR A 42 17.37 -28.14 9.83
CA THR A 42 18.61 -27.53 9.33
C THR A 42 18.63 -26.03 9.60
N GLU A 43 19.83 -25.44 9.70
CA GLU A 43 19.99 -23.99 9.87
C GLU A 43 19.29 -23.22 8.74
N THR A 44 19.42 -23.67 7.48
CA THR A 44 18.76 -23.06 6.33
C THR A 44 17.24 -23.02 6.49
N ARG A 45 16.63 -24.11 6.94
CA ARG A 45 15.17 -24.15 7.20
C ARG A 45 14.79 -23.28 8.39
N ALA A 46 15.58 -23.27 9.46
CA ALA A 46 15.37 -22.39 10.61
C ALA A 46 15.40 -20.91 10.20
N ARG A 47 16.40 -20.51 9.40
CA ARG A 47 16.52 -19.14 8.85
C ARG A 47 15.35 -18.78 7.93
N ALA A 48 14.89 -19.72 7.10
CA ALA A 48 13.72 -19.49 6.25
C ALA A 48 12.43 -19.28 7.07
N LEU A 49 12.22 -20.05 8.15
CA LEU A 49 11.09 -19.85 9.07
C LEU A 49 11.18 -18.48 9.77
N LEU A 50 12.37 -18.09 10.23
CA LEU A 50 12.60 -16.80 10.85
C LEU A 50 12.28 -15.64 9.88
N LEU A 51 12.71 -15.75 8.64
CA LEU A 51 12.40 -14.76 7.59
C LEU A 51 10.89 -14.72 7.31
N ALA A 52 10.22 -15.87 7.21
CA ALA A 52 8.78 -15.93 7.01
C ALA A 52 8.01 -15.27 8.16
N ALA A 53 8.45 -15.47 9.41
CA ALA A 53 7.86 -14.81 10.57
C ALA A 53 8.07 -13.29 10.56
N LYS A 54 9.25 -12.81 10.13
CA LYS A 54 9.53 -11.37 9.92
C LYS A 54 8.62 -10.75 8.86
N LEU A 55 8.46 -11.42 7.72
CA LEU A 55 7.55 -10.99 6.65
C LEU A 55 6.10 -10.93 7.14
N GLN A 56 5.64 -11.98 7.83
CA GLN A 56 4.29 -11.99 8.38
C GLN A 56 4.09 -10.87 9.40
N HIS A 57 5.05 -10.64 10.30
CA HIS A 57 5.00 -9.55 11.26
C HIS A 57 4.82 -8.19 10.57
N HIS A 58 5.64 -7.92 9.55
CA HIS A 58 5.55 -6.70 8.74
C HIS A 58 4.15 -6.53 8.12
N TYR A 59 3.61 -7.56 7.44
CA TYR A 59 2.29 -7.45 6.84
C TYR A 59 1.16 -7.34 7.87
N VAL A 60 1.27 -8.01 9.01
CA VAL A 60 0.28 -7.88 10.10
C VAL A 60 0.23 -6.45 10.65
N LEU A 61 1.38 -5.78 10.79
CA LEU A 61 1.42 -4.36 11.18
C LEU A 61 0.67 -3.50 10.14
N ARG A 62 0.95 -3.72 8.86
CA ARG A 62 0.28 -2.97 7.77
C ARG A 62 -1.21 -3.24 7.71
N ILE A 63 -1.66 -4.50 7.85
CA ILE A 63 -3.08 -4.83 7.94
C ILE A 63 -3.73 -4.04 9.07
N ARG A 64 -3.13 -4.03 10.27
CA ARG A 64 -3.68 -3.29 11.42
C ARG A 64 -3.70 -1.79 11.19
N GLN A 65 -2.67 -1.23 10.57
CA GLN A 65 -2.63 0.18 10.21
C GLN A 65 -3.73 0.52 9.21
N ARG A 66 -3.87 -0.28 8.14
CA ARG A 66 -4.88 -0.07 7.10
C ARG A 66 -6.30 -0.21 7.64
N LEU A 67 -6.58 -1.21 8.48
CA LEU A 67 -7.86 -1.32 9.19
C LEU A 67 -8.23 -0.05 9.97
N ARG A 68 -7.25 0.64 10.58
CA ARG A 68 -7.49 1.92 11.27
C ARG A 68 -7.76 3.04 10.28
N VAL A 69 -6.96 3.14 9.22
CA VAL A 69 -7.08 4.19 8.20
C VAL A 69 -8.42 4.09 7.44
N THR A 70 -8.89 2.88 7.17
CA THR A 70 -10.17 2.62 6.48
C THR A 70 -11.36 2.51 7.44
N GLU A 71 -11.14 2.78 8.73
CA GLU A 71 -12.16 2.67 9.80
C GLU A 71 -12.88 1.31 9.83
N THR A 72 -12.21 0.26 9.34
CA THR A 72 -12.77 -1.09 9.21
C THR A 72 -12.50 -1.89 10.48
N THR A 73 -13.57 -2.42 11.08
CA THR A 73 -13.42 -3.31 12.24
C THR A 73 -12.87 -4.67 11.82
N MET A 74 -12.10 -5.32 12.70
CA MET A 74 -11.61 -6.69 12.46
C MET A 74 -12.76 -7.69 12.19
N LYS A 75 -13.94 -7.46 12.80
CA LYS A 75 -15.11 -8.32 12.61
C LYS A 75 -15.70 -8.19 11.21
N SER A 76 -15.85 -6.95 10.72
CA SER A 76 -16.29 -6.71 9.34
C SER A 76 -15.29 -7.29 8.35
N PHE A 77 -14.01 -6.94 8.51
CA PHE A 77 -12.96 -7.43 7.63
C PHE A 77 -12.91 -8.96 7.57
N ALA A 78 -13.05 -9.64 8.70
CA ALA A 78 -13.11 -11.11 8.73
C ALA A 78 -14.29 -11.66 7.91
N ALA A 79 -15.47 -11.07 8.07
CA ALA A 79 -16.66 -11.47 7.32
C ALA A 79 -16.48 -11.23 5.81
N ASP A 80 -16.00 -10.05 5.43
CA ASP A 80 -15.81 -9.63 4.03
C ASP A 80 -14.71 -10.45 3.34
N ALA A 81 -13.65 -10.80 4.06
CA ALA A 81 -12.56 -11.63 3.57
C ALA A 81 -12.90 -13.14 3.55
N GLY A 82 -14.07 -13.55 4.05
CA GLY A 82 -14.42 -14.97 4.21
C GLY A 82 -13.52 -15.72 5.21
N ILE A 83 -12.87 -15.02 6.12
CA ILE A 83 -11.96 -15.59 7.13
C ILE A 83 -12.71 -15.68 8.45
N GLY A 84 -12.70 -16.85 9.11
CA GLY A 84 -13.24 -16.96 10.47
C GLY A 84 -12.55 -15.98 11.42
N TYR A 85 -13.33 -15.19 12.18
CA TYR A 85 -12.80 -14.13 13.06
C TYR A 85 -11.71 -14.63 14.04
N ASP A 86 -11.93 -15.79 14.67
CA ASP A 86 -10.93 -16.41 15.55
C ASP A 86 -9.61 -16.72 14.81
N ARG A 87 -9.70 -17.19 13.56
CA ARG A 87 -8.52 -17.42 12.72
C ARG A 87 -7.80 -16.12 12.43
N LEU A 88 -8.53 -15.06 12.05
CA LEU A 88 -7.94 -13.75 11.82
C LEU A 88 -7.18 -13.26 13.06
N VAL A 89 -7.79 -13.32 14.24
CA VAL A 89 -7.13 -12.93 15.51
C VAL A 89 -5.88 -13.76 15.76
N LYS A 90 -5.91 -15.07 15.48
CA LYS A 90 -4.73 -15.95 15.58
C LYS A 90 -3.63 -15.57 14.59
N VAL A 91 -3.96 -15.23 13.36
CA VAL A 91 -3.00 -14.78 12.34
C VAL A 91 -2.37 -13.44 12.76
N LEU A 92 -3.18 -12.47 13.18
CA LEU A 92 -2.75 -11.13 13.59
C LEU A 92 -1.95 -11.09 14.90
N ARG A 93 -1.88 -12.21 15.64
CA ARG A 93 -1.02 -12.37 16.83
C ARG A 93 0.12 -13.37 16.60
N GLY A 94 0.30 -13.84 15.35
CA GLY A 94 1.33 -14.80 14.98
C GLY A 94 1.15 -16.21 15.56
N ALA A 95 -0.06 -16.56 16.01
CA ALA A 95 -0.40 -17.92 16.44
C ALA A 95 -0.85 -18.82 15.28
N ALA A 96 -1.10 -18.24 14.11
CA ALA A 96 -1.38 -18.96 12.87
C ALA A 96 -0.64 -18.28 11.71
N ILE A 97 -0.37 -19.05 10.65
CA ILE A 97 0.32 -18.57 9.45
C ILE A 97 -0.64 -17.72 8.61
N LEU A 98 -0.17 -16.54 8.21
CA LEU A 98 -0.82 -15.69 7.21
C LEU A 98 -0.64 -16.34 5.84
N ARG A 99 -1.75 -16.69 5.18
CA ARG A 99 -1.71 -17.23 3.81
C ARG A 99 -1.56 -16.07 2.82
N LEU A 100 -0.99 -16.37 1.65
CA LEU A 100 -0.93 -15.39 0.57
C LEU A 100 -2.33 -14.92 0.13
N GLU A 101 -3.32 -15.81 0.19
CA GLU A 101 -4.73 -15.47 -0.05
C GLU A 101 -5.27 -14.46 0.98
N ASP A 102 -4.94 -14.62 2.27
CA ASP A 102 -5.34 -13.66 3.30
C ASP A 102 -4.73 -12.27 3.02
N LEU A 103 -3.46 -12.23 2.59
CA LEU A 103 -2.76 -11.01 2.23
C LEU A 103 -3.37 -10.36 0.98
N ALA A 104 -3.69 -11.14 -0.05
CA ALA A 104 -4.36 -10.66 -1.25
C ALA A 104 -5.76 -10.10 -0.93
N MET A 105 -6.52 -10.73 -0.03
CA MET A 105 -7.81 -10.19 0.42
C MET A 105 -7.66 -8.90 1.22
N ALA A 106 -6.61 -8.77 2.02
CA ALA A 106 -6.30 -7.50 2.65
C ALA A 106 -6.01 -6.40 1.62
N ASP A 107 -5.24 -6.69 0.56
CA ASP A 107 -4.99 -5.73 -0.52
C ASP A 107 -6.28 -5.31 -1.24
N VAL A 108 -7.19 -6.24 -1.52
CA VAL A 108 -8.46 -5.94 -2.19
C VAL A 108 -9.40 -5.13 -1.31
N LEU A 109 -9.52 -5.47 -0.02
CA LEU A 109 -10.55 -4.90 0.86
C LEU A 109 -10.13 -3.60 1.56
N ILE A 110 -8.87 -3.51 1.98
CA ILE A 110 -8.37 -2.37 2.78
C ILE A 110 -7.19 -1.63 2.14
N GLY A 111 -6.67 -2.14 1.01
CA GLY A 111 -5.68 -1.48 0.18
C GLY A 111 -4.29 -1.37 0.80
N GLU A 112 -3.27 -1.23 -0.05
CA GLU A 112 -1.91 -0.81 0.32
C GLU A 112 -1.25 -1.64 1.45
N VAL A 113 -1.53 -2.94 1.54
CA VAL A 113 -0.94 -3.82 2.56
C VAL A 113 0.36 -4.43 2.05
N SER A 114 0.34 -5.03 0.85
CA SER A 114 1.53 -5.58 0.22
C SER A 114 2.27 -4.55 -0.61
N GLU A 115 3.54 -4.82 -0.90
CA GLU A 115 4.33 -3.94 -1.77
C GLU A 115 3.84 -3.95 -3.22
N PHE A 116 3.13 -4.99 -3.66
CA PHE A 116 2.47 -5.00 -4.96
C PHE A 116 1.36 -3.96 -4.98
N ALA A 117 0.46 -4.00 -4.00
CA ALA A 117 -0.64 -3.03 -3.90
C ALA A 117 -0.14 -1.59 -3.73
N VAL A 118 0.91 -1.38 -2.94
CA VAL A 118 1.51 -0.06 -2.73
C VAL A 118 2.14 0.48 -4.03
N ARG A 119 2.87 -0.37 -4.75
CA ARG A 119 3.46 0.01 -6.03
C ARG A 119 2.38 0.33 -7.05
N ASP A 120 1.34 -0.48 -7.12
CA ASP A 120 0.26 -0.30 -8.08
C ASP A 120 -0.54 0.98 -7.78
N ALA A 121 -0.81 1.26 -6.50
CA ALA A 121 -1.43 2.53 -6.06
C ALA A 121 -0.56 3.74 -6.42
N ARG A 122 0.76 3.66 -6.19
CA ARG A 122 1.71 4.73 -6.60
C ARG A 122 1.74 4.93 -8.10
N HIS A 123 1.73 3.84 -8.87
CA HIS A 123 1.73 3.92 -10.33
C HIS A 123 0.43 4.54 -10.85
N ALA A 124 -0.71 4.12 -10.32
CA ALA A 124 -2.01 4.73 -10.65
C ALA A 124 -2.02 6.23 -10.32
N ALA A 125 -1.54 6.62 -9.13
CA ALA A 125 -1.44 8.03 -8.74
C ALA A 125 -0.53 8.84 -9.69
N MET A 126 0.59 8.26 -10.14
CA MET A 126 1.48 8.90 -11.10
C MET A 126 0.81 9.12 -12.47
N ILE A 127 0.03 8.14 -12.95
CA ILE A 127 -0.72 8.25 -14.21
C ILE A 127 -1.77 9.37 -14.10
N THR A 128 -2.53 9.41 -13.00
CA THR A 128 -3.53 10.47 -12.76
C THR A 128 -2.88 11.85 -12.68
N ALA A 129 -1.81 12.00 -11.90
CA ALA A 129 -1.11 13.27 -11.79
C ALA A 129 -0.56 13.76 -13.14
N ARG A 130 -0.11 12.83 -14.00
CA ARG A 130 0.32 13.19 -15.35
C ARG A 130 -0.84 13.68 -16.22
N ALA A 131 -1.97 12.99 -16.18
CA ALA A 131 -3.17 13.40 -16.92
C ALA A 131 -3.65 14.80 -16.48
N ASP A 132 -3.61 15.10 -15.18
CA ASP A 132 -4.00 16.41 -14.63
C ASP A 132 -3.06 17.52 -15.09
N LEU A 133 -1.75 17.26 -15.13
CA LEU A 133 -0.75 18.19 -15.68
C LEU A 133 -1.01 18.47 -17.17
N ASP A 134 -1.25 17.43 -17.97
CA ASP A 134 -1.52 17.57 -19.39
C ASP A 134 -2.86 18.29 -19.66
N ALA A 135 -3.86 18.11 -18.80
CA ALA A 135 -5.12 18.87 -18.86
C ALA A 135 -4.90 20.35 -18.50
N THR A 136 -4.14 20.62 -17.44
CA THR A 136 -3.79 21.98 -17.01
C THR A 136 -3.00 22.73 -18.08
N GLN A 137 -2.06 22.06 -18.73
CA GLN A 137 -1.27 22.65 -19.81
C GLN A 137 -2.16 23.03 -21.00
N ARG A 138 -3.04 22.11 -21.44
CA ARG A 138 -3.99 22.40 -22.53
C ARG A 138 -4.89 23.61 -22.22
N ALA A 139 -5.38 23.72 -20.98
CA ALA A 139 -6.19 24.88 -20.58
C ALA A 139 -5.41 26.20 -20.65
N ARG A 140 -4.12 26.19 -20.25
CA ARG A 140 -3.23 27.36 -20.37
C ARG A 140 -2.95 27.73 -21.82
N ASP A 141 -2.73 26.74 -22.67
CA ASP A 141 -2.44 26.96 -24.09
C ASP A 141 -3.65 27.61 -24.80
N VAL A 142 -4.88 27.20 -24.45
CA VAL A 142 -6.12 27.82 -24.97
C VAL A 142 -6.25 29.27 -24.49
N ASP A 143 -6.09 29.55 -23.20
CA ASP A 143 -6.16 30.93 -22.67
C ASP A 143 -5.08 31.83 -23.31
N LEU A 144 -3.87 31.32 -23.50
CA LEU A 144 -2.80 32.06 -24.17
C LEU A 144 -3.14 32.35 -25.64
N ALA A 145 -3.71 31.37 -26.36
CA ALA A 145 -4.14 31.55 -27.74
C ALA A 145 -5.25 32.60 -27.87
N GLU A 146 -6.25 32.57 -26.98
CA GLU A 146 -7.33 33.56 -26.94
C GLU A 146 -6.80 34.97 -26.67
N ARG A 147 -5.92 35.13 -25.67
CA ARG A 147 -5.29 36.43 -25.36
C ARG A 147 -4.47 36.97 -26.52
N THR A 148 -3.74 36.10 -27.20
CA THR A 148 -2.93 36.47 -28.37
C THR A 148 -3.83 36.93 -29.52
N ALA A 149 -4.90 36.19 -29.82
CA ALA A 149 -5.87 36.56 -30.86
C ALA A 149 -6.59 37.89 -30.55
N ILE A 150 -6.96 38.15 -29.29
CA ILE A 150 -7.54 39.42 -28.87
C ILE A 150 -6.55 40.56 -29.10
N ARG A 151 -5.29 40.39 -28.69
CA ARG A 151 -4.24 41.39 -28.87
C ARG A 151 -4.01 41.72 -30.35
N GLU A 152 -3.98 40.72 -31.21
CA GLU A 152 -3.83 40.90 -32.67
C GLU A 152 -5.01 41.66 -33.28
N ARG A 153 -6.26 41.33 -32.88
CA ARG A 153 -7.46 42.05 -33.32
C ARG A 153 -7.43 43.52 -32.90
N LEU A 154 -7.04 43.80 -31.65
CA LEU A 154 -6.91 45.18 -31.15
C LEU A 154 -5.82 45.95 -31.91
N ALA A 155 -4.66 45.33 -32.17
CA ALA A 155 -3.59 45.95 -32.94
C ALA A 155 -4.02 46.26 -34.38
N LYS A 156 -4.75 45.35 -35.02
CA LYS A 156 -5.31 45.57 -36.36
C LYS A 156 -6.31 46.74 -36.36
N ALA A 157 -7.26 46.77 -35.43
CA ALA A 157 -8.24 47.84 -35.31
C ALA A 157 -7.59 49.22 -35.07
N ALA A 158 -6.55 49.29 -34.24
CA ALA A 158 -5.77 50.50 -34.02
C ALA A 158 -5.06 50.98 -35.31
N SER A 159 -4.53 50.06 -36.12
CA SER A 159 -3.88 50.39 -37.39
C SER A 159 -4.84 50.90 -38.47
N GLU A 160 -6.08 50.40 -38.47
CA GLU A 160 -7.13 50.80 -39.42
C GLU A 160 -7.73 52.17 -39.04
N GLY A 161 -8.00 52.41 -37.75
CA GLY A 161 -8.44 53.73 -37.27
C GLY A 161 -7.41 54.85 -37.50
N ALA A 162 -6.11 54.53 -37.44
CA ALA A 162 -5.04 55.49 -37.76
C ALA A 162 -4.97 55.84 -39.25
N LYS A 163 -5.39 54.93 -40.15
CA LYS A 163 -5.47 55.18 -41.60
C LYS A 163 -6.67 56.04 -41.98
N ASP A 164 -7.79 55.92 -41.28
CA ASP A 164 -8.99 56.74 -41.53
C ASP A 164 -8.83 58.19 -41.04
N MET A 165 -8.06 58.44 -39.98
CA MET A 165 -7.76 59.82 -39.53
C MET A 165 -6.71 60.55 -40.39
N GLY A 166 -5.99 59.85 -41.27
CA GLY A 166 -5.01 60.46 -42.20
C GLY A 166 -5.59 60.87 -43.55
N LYS A 167 -6.90 60.70 -43.78
CA LYS A 167 -7.60 61.02 -45.04
C LYS A 167 -8.57 62.20 -44.95
N LEU A 168 -8.64 62.89 -43.81
CA LEU A 168 -9.36 64.16 -43.62
C LEU A 168 -8.39 65.34 -43.76
#